data_AF-A0A1C6KP50-F1
#
_entry.id   AF-A0A1C6KP50-F1
#
_cell.length_a   1.000
_cell.length_b   1.000
_cell.length_c   1.000
_cell.angle_alpha   90.00
_cell.angle_beta   90.00
_cell.angle_gamma   90.00
#
_symmetry.space_group_name_H-M   'P 1'
#
loop_
_entity.id
_entity.type
_entity.pdbx_description
1 polymer ?
#
loop_
_entity_poly.entity_id
_entity_poly.type
_entity_poly.pdbx_seq_one_letter_code
_entity_poly.pdbx_strand_id
1 'polypeptide(L)'
;MKNANFEIDREQIQDLFVDWLYDNGFDGYGYYDNQEHENITDRGGFENEIFLINPFYWGEDEDIQDKPNFVFKPMNIEIEWYKYPMRSAYSNKRVTHGDMKRILATCKASISKKNNLKSKVKRGN
;
A
#
# COMPACT_ATOMS: atom_id res chain seq x y z
N MET A 1 -20.79 -12.10 7.78
CA MET A 1 -21.27 -11.57 6.48
C MET A 1 -20.06 -11.47 5.58
N LYS A 2 -20.07 -12.10 4.39
CA LYS A 2 -19.01 -11.85 3.41
C LYS A 2 -19.10 -10.37 3.03
N ASN A 3 -18.06 -9.59 3.32
CA ASN A 3 -18.01 -8.20 2.89
C ASN A 3 -18.21 -8.17 1.37
N ALA A 4 -18.96 -7.17 0.87
CA ALA A 4 -19.10 -7.02 -0.56
C ALA A 4 -17.72 -6.67 -1.15
N ASN A 5 -17.18 -7.55 -1.97
CA ASN A 5 -15.92 -7.31 -2.68
C ASN A 5 -16.24 -6.57 -3.98
N PHE A 6 -15.81 -5.31 -4.07
CA PHE A 6 -15.95 -4.46 -5.24
C PHE A 6 -14.70 -4.62 -6.11
N GLU A 7 -14.87 -5.03 -7.36
CA GLU A 7 -13.77 -5.10 -8.31
C GLU A 7 -13.17 -3.70 -8.54
N ILE A 8 -11.84 -3.65 -8.53
CA ILE A 8 -11.08 -2.47 -8.89
C ILE A 8 -10.98 -2.39 -10.41
N ASP A 9 -11.35 -1.25 -10.98
CA ASP A 9 -11.15 -0.97 -12.40
C ASP A 9 -9.65 -0.84 -12.70
N ARG A 10 -9.05 -1.96 -13.11
CA ARG A 10 -7.62 -2.06 -13.37
C ARG A 10 -7.17 -1.12 -14.48
N GLU A 11 -7.97 -0.94 -15.54
CA GLU A 11 -7.60 -0.09 -16.68
C GLU A 11 -7.44 1.37 -16.24
N GLN A 12 -8.26 1.83 -15.29
CA GLN A 12 -8.17 3.19 -14.80
C GLN A 12 -7.14 3.40 -13.69
N ILE A 13 -6.81 2.36 -12.91
CA ILE A 13 -6.07 2.50 -11.65
C ILE A 13 -4.63 1.98 -11.74
N GLN A 14 -4.34 0.99 -12.58
CA GLN A 14 -3.06 0.30 -12.57
C GLN A 14 -1.87 1.25 -12.73
N ASP A 15 -1.86 2.04 -13.80
CA ASP A 15 -0.69 2.86 -14.14
C ASP A 15 -0.45 3.92 -13.04
N LEU A 16 -1.52 4.55 -12.58
CA LEU A 16 -1.48 5.47 -11.43
C LEU A 16 -0.86 4.83 -10.18
N PHE A 17 -1.26 3.59 -9.87
CA PHE A 17 -0.80 2.90 -8.67
C PHE A 17 0.65 2.45 -8.81
N VAL A 18 1.02 1.89 -9.96
CA VAL A 18 2.39 1.40 -10.24
C VAL A 18 3.39 2.55 -10.29
N ASP A 19 3.05 3.67 -10.95
CA ASP A 19 3.90 4.86 -10.95
C ASP A 19 4.11 5.37 -9.52
N TRP A 20 3.04 5.38 -8.72
CA TRP A 20 3.13 5.76 -7.31
C TRP A 20 4.04 4.83 -6.51
N LEU A 21 4.05 3.51 -6.76
CA LEU A 21 4.97 2.59 -6.08
C LEU A 21 6.42 3.02 -6.29
N TYR A 22 6.84 3.14 -7.55
CA TYR A 22 8.21 3.50 -7.88
C TYR A 22 8.61 4.89 -7.36
N ASP A 23 7.71 5.87 -7.47
CA ASP A 23 7.91 7.23 -6.95
C ASP A 23 8.14 7.30 -5.43
N ASN A 24 7.74 6.27 -4.69
CA ASN A 24 7.78 6.25 -3.23
C ASN A 24 8.71 5.16 -2.66
N GLY A 25 9.57 4.57 -3.50
CA GLY A 25 10.59 3.60 -3.06
C GLY A 25 10.09 2.16 -2.94
N PHE A 26 9.01 1.83 -3.66
CA PHE A 26 8.55 0.46 -3.82
C PHE A 26 8.91 -0.08 -5.21
N ASP A 27 9.01 -1.40 -5.32
CA ASP A 27 9.05 -2.05 -6.63
C ASP A 27 7.63 -2.27 -7.21
N GLY A 28 7.55 -2.80 -8.43
CA GLY A 28 6.28 -3.10 -9.10
C GLY A 28 5.44 -4.21 -8.44
N TYR A 29 5.93 -4.85 -7.38
CA TYR A 29 5.21 -5.86 -6.60
C TYR A 29 4.72 -5.31 -5.26
N GLY A 30 5.24 -4.17 -4.81
CA GLY A 30 4.95 -3.57 -3.51
C GLY A 30 5.99 -3.90 -2.43
N TYR A 31 7.15 -4.46 -2.78
CA TYR A 31 8.29 -4.54 -1.85
C TYR A 31 8.87 -3.16 -1.60
N TYR A 32 9.20 -2.85 -0.35
CA TYR A 32 9.79 -1.57 0.02
C TYR A 32 11.32 -1.67 0.05
N ASP A 33 11.98 -1.14 -0.97
CA ASP A 33 13.44 -1.19 -1.12
C ASP A 33 14.10 0.08 -0.54
N ASN A 34 13.87 0.32 0.75
CA ASN A 34 14.59 1.38 1.46
C ASN A 34 15.11 0.83 2.81
N GLN A 35 16.37 0.41 2.77
CA GLN A 35 17.04 -0.40 3.81
C GLN A 35 17.27 0.30 5.17
N GLU A 36 16.74 1.52 5.38
CA GLU A 36 16.93 2.30 6.62
C GLU A 36 15.66 2.52 7.48
N HIS A 37 14.58 1.74 7.28
CA HIS A 37 13.29 2.03 7.91
C HIS A 37 12.73 0.93 8.84
N GLU A 38 12.39 1.33 10.07
CA GLU A 38 11.66 0.60 11.13
C GLU A 38 10.21 0.20 10.74
N ASN A 39 9.81 0.37 9.49
CA ASN A 39 8.43 0.25 9.01
C ASN A 39 8.25 -0.89 8.00
N ILE A 40 9.27 -1.72 7.80
CA ILE A 40 9.19 -2.87 6.90
C ILE A 40 8.30 -3.92 7.57
N THR A 41 7.33 -4.44 6.82
CA THR A 41 6.47 -5.53 7.31
C THR A 41 7.18 -6.88 7.15
N ASP A 42 6.68 -7.92 7.84
CA ASP A 42 7.21 -9.28 7.68
C ASP A 42 7.04 -9.84 6.25
N ARG A 43 6.18 -9.22 5.43
CA ARG A 43 5.99 -9.55 4.00
C ARG A 43 6.90 -8.75 3.07
N GLY A 44 7.82 -7.93 3.60
CA GLY A 44 8.74 -7.09 2.83
C GLY A 44 8.11 -5.82 2.27
N GLY A 45 6.90 -5.48 2.71
CA GLY A 45 6.20 -4.25 2.36
C GLY A 45 6.48 -3.11 3.33
N PHE A 46 5.51 -2.23 3.52
CA PHE A 46 5.62 -1.07 4.40
C PHE A 46 4.35 -0.86 5.21
N GLU A 47 4.50 -0.48 6.47
CA GLU A 47 3.39 -0.07 7.32
C GLU A 47 3.70 1.19 8.14
N ASN A 48 2.73 2.09 8.22
CA ASN A 48 2.73 3.21 9.16
C ASN A 48 1.31 3.46 9.70
N GLU A 49 1.09 4.57 10.41
CA GLU A 49 -0.22 4.94 10.97
C GLU A 49 -1.32 5.19 9.91
N ILE A 50 -0.95 5.47 8.66
CA ILE A 50 -1.88 5.85 7.59
C ILE A 50 -2.19 4.66 6.67
N PHE A 51 -1.20 3.86 6.32
CA PHE A 51 -1.42 2.75 5.40
C PHE A 51 -0.49 1.58 5.65
N LEU A 52 -0.92 0.44 5.13
CA LEU A 52 -0.12 -0.77 4.95
C LEU A 52 -0.10 -1.09 3.47
N ILE A 53 1.05 -1.55 2.97
CA ILE A 53 1.19 -2.20 1.69
C ILE A 53 2.06 -3.43 1.83
N ASN A 54 1.66 -4.53 1.21
CA ASN A 54 2.36 -5.79 1.17
C ASN A 54 2.32 -6.38 -0.25
N PRO A 55 3.44 -6.95 -0.73
CA PRO A 55 3.44 -7.72 -1.96
C PRO A 55 2.57 -8.96 -1.81
N PHE A 56 2.21 -9.59 -2.93
CA PHE A 56 1.47 -10.86 -2.89
C PHE A 56 2.24 -11.92 -2.10
N TYR A 57 1.53 -12.66 -1.25
CA TYR A 57 2.14 -13.71 -0.44
C TYR A 57 2.20 -15.03 -1.24
N TRP A 58 3.40 -15.56 -1.40
CA TRP A 58 3.66 -16.78 -2.19
C TRP A 58 3.73 -18.06 -1.35
N GLY A 59 3.65 -17.96 -0.02
CA GLY A 59 3.72 -19.09 0.90
C GLY A 59 2.38 -19.80 1.07
N GLU A 60 2.35 -20.81 1.94
CA GLU A 60 1.20 -21.72 2.13
C GLU A 60 0.36 -21.40 3.37
N ASP A 61 0.74 -20.38 4.15
CA ASP A 61 0.00 -19.95 5.34
C ASP A 61 -1.29 -19.19 4.96
N GLU A 62 -2.43 -19.85 5.13
CA GLU A 62 -3.76 -19.33 4.79
C GLU A 62 -4.10 -18.04 5.54
N ASP A 63 -3.71 -17.91 6.82
CA ASP A 63 -3.97 -16.72 7.63
C ASP A 63 -3.22 -15.49 7.09
N ILE A 64 -2.09 -15.70 6.40
CA ILE A 64 -1.33 -14.63 5.72
C ILE A 64 -1.87 -14.37 4.32
N GLN A 65 -2.30 -15.42 3.60
CA GLN A 65 -2.91 -15.30 2.27
C GLN A 65 -4.18 -14.45 2.30
N ASP A 66 -5.00 -14.60 3.35
CA ASP A 66 -6.25 -13.87 3.53
C ASP A 66 -6.04 -12.40 3.96
N LYS A 67 -4.80 -11.98 4.26
CA LYS A 67 -4.52 -10.59 4.62
C LYS A 67 -4.43 -9.69 3.38
N PRO A 68 -5.05 -8.50 3.43
CA PRO A 68 -5.05 -7.56 2.31
C PRO A 68 -3.63 -7.14 1.92
N ASN A 69 -3.47 -6.84 0.64
CA ASN A 69 -2.23 -6.31 0.10
C ASN A 69 -2.07 -4.83 0.38
N PHE A 70 -3.15 -4.07 0.44
CA PHE A 70 -3.12 -2.65 0.74
C PHE A 70 -4.24 -2.27 1.69
N VAL A 71 -3.92 -1.49 2.71
CA VAL A 71 -4.91 -0.97 3.67
C VAL A 71 -4.74 0.53 3.79
N PHE A 72 -5.78 1.29 3.46
CA PHE A 72 -5.87 2.69 3.81
C PHE A 72 -6.67 2.83 5.11
N LYS A 73 -5.93 3.00 6.21
CA LYS A 73 -6.45 2.92 7.58
C LYS A 73 -7.50 3.99 7.91
N PRO A 74 -7.36 5.28 7.48
CA PRO A 74 -8.34 6.32 7.82
C PRO A 74 -9.77 6.03 7.38
N MET A 75 -9.94 5.25 6.31
CA MET A 75 -11.26 4.89 5.79
C MET A 75 -11.56 3.40 5.90
N ASN A 76 -10.69 2.61 6.54
CA ASN A 76 -10.77 1.15 6.58
C ASN A 76 -11.04 0.54 5.18
N ILE A 77 -10.29 1.01 4.18
CA ILE A 77 -10.34 0.46 2.82
C ILE A 77 -9.25 -0.59 2.74
N GLU A 78 -9.62 -1.80 2.37
CA GLU A 78 -8.73 -2.94 2.18
C GLU A 78 -8.81 -3.36 0.72
N ILE A 79 -7.65 -3.54 0.10
CA ILE A 79 -7.52 -3.99 -1.28
C ILE A 79 -6.64 -5.22 -1.30
N GLU A 80 -7.13 -6.27 -1.97
CA GLU A 80 -6.41 -7.49 -2.27
C GLU A 80 -6.17 -7.57 -3.78
N TRP A 81 -5.08 -8.24 -4.18
CA TRP A 81 -4.77 -8.51 -5.59
C TRP A 81 -4.06 -9.84 -5.74
N TYR A 82 -4.15 -10.42 -6.94
CA TYR A 82 -3.51 -11.69 -7.26
C TYR A 82 -2.16 -11.49 -7.95
N LYS A 83 -1.08 -11.92 -7.28
CA LYS A 83 0.34 -11.89 -7.72
C LYS A 83 0.96 -10.51 -7.90
N TYR A 84 0.28 -9.58 -8.57
CA TYR A 84 0.80 -8.24 -8.87
C TYR A 84 -0.26 -7.16 -8.53
N PRO A 85 0.16 -5.95 -8.14
CA PRO A 85 -0.75 -4.84 -7.86
C PRO A 85 -1.82 -4.66 -8.93
N MET A 86 -3.06 -4.50 -8.49
CA MET A 86 -4.27 -4.27 -9.30
C MET A 86 -4.68 -5.43 -10.23
N ARG A 87 -3.97 -6.56 -10.27
CA ARG A 87 -4.41 -7.74 -11.03
C ARG A 87 -5.50 -8.49 -10.27
N SER A 88 -6.68 -8.62 -10.89
CA SER A 88 -7.85 -9.27 -10.27
C SER A 88 -8.09 -8.72 -8.87
N ALA A 89 -8.03 -7.40 -8.74
CA ALA A 89 -8.04 -6.73 -7.46
C ALA A 89 -9.47 -6.43 -7.00
N TYR A 90 -9.69 -6.64 -5.71
CA TYR A 90 -10.96 -6.39 -5.06
C TYR A 90 -10.74 -5.52 -3.84
N SER A 91 -11.75 -4.72 -3.53
CA SER A 91 -11.77 -3.86 -2.36
C SER A 91 -13.02 -4.13 -1.54
N ASN A 92 -12.88 -4.06 -0.21
CA ASN A 92 -14.02 -4.15 0.71
C ASN A 92 -15.00 -2.96 0.58
N LYS A 93 -14.62 -1.91 -0.15
CA LYS A 93 -15.42 -0.70 -0.44
C LYS A 93 -15.26 -0.29 -1.89
N ARG A 94 -16.26 0.38 -2.47
CA ARG A 94 -16.14 0.96 -3.81
C ARG A 94 -15.03 2.01 -3.82
N VAL A 95 -14.06 1.85 -4.71
CA VAL A 95 -12.96 2.80 -4.92
C VAL A 95 -12.98 3.24 -6.38
N THR A 96 -13.21 4.53 -6.61
CA THR A 96 -13.08 5.14 -7.93
C THR A 96 -11.63 5.55 -8.19
N HIS A 97 -11.28 5.82 -9.43
CA HIS A 97 -9.99 6.42 -9.79
C HIS A 97 -9.72 7.73 -9.04
N GLY A 98 -10.75 8.57 -8.84
CA GLY A 98 -10.64 9.80 -8.05
C GLY A 98 -10.36 9.56 -6.57
N ASP A 99 -10.94 8.51 -5.98
CA ASP A 99 -10.65 8.10 -4.61
C ASP A 99 -9.20 7.62 -4.49
N MET A 100 -8.76 6.77 -5.42
CA MET A 100 -7.39 6.25 -5.43
C MET A 100 -6.36 7.38 -5.47
N LYS A 101 -6.55 8.40 -6.33
CA LYS A 101 -5.68 9.58 -6.36
C LYS A 101 -5.53 10.26 -4.99
N ARG A 102 -6.64 10.44 -4.27
CA ARG A 102 -6.62 11.08 -2.94
C ARG A 102 -5.97 10.19 -1.88
N ILE A 103 -6.22 8.88 -1.93
CA ILE A 103 -5.62 7.89 -1.04
C ILE A 103 -4.09 7.90 -1.22
N LEU A 104 -3.60 7.76 -2.46
CA LEU A 104 -2.18 7.72 -2.77
C LEU A 104 -1.46 9.02 -2.41
N ALA A 105 -2.09 10.18 -2.65
CA ALA A 105 -1.55 11.47 -2.21
C ALA A 105 -1.39 11.55 -0.68
N THR A 106 -2.38 11.03 0.06
CA THR A 106 -2.34 10.98 1.53
C THR A 106 -1.23 10.05 2.02
N CYS A 107 -1.09 8.88 1.39
CA CYS A 107 -0.03 7.92 1.71
C CYS A 107 1.36 8.53 1.46
N LYS A 108 1.58 9.18 0.30
CA LYS A 108 2.83 9.89 -0.04
C LYS A 108 3.19 10.94 1.00
N ALA A 109 2.22 11.77 1.42
CA ALA A 109 2.44 12.77 2.45
C ALA A 109 2.86 12.16 3.80
N SER A 110 2.36 10.97 4.14
CA SER A 110 2.72 10.27 5.38
C SER A 110 4.16 9.73 5.38
N ILE A 111 4.68 9.35 4.21
CA ILE A 111 6.08 8.93 4.04
C ILE A 111 7.00 10.16 4.20
N SER A 112 6.70 11.24 3.48
CA SER A 112 7.52 12.47 3.48
C SER A 112 7.58 13.19 4.84
N LYS A 113 6.47 13.20 5.61
CA LYS A 113 6.47 13.78 6.97
C LYS A 113 7.52 13.10 7.88
N LYS A 114 7.70 11.78 7.76
CA LYS A 114 8.68 11.04 8.55
C LYS A 114 10.11 11.39 8.16
N ASN A 115 10.39 11.59 6.87
CA ASN A 115 11.70 12.03 6.38
C ASN A 115 12.09 13.41 6.91
N ASN A 116 11.12 14.34 6.99
CA ASN A 116 11.33 15.68 7.54
C ASN A 116 11.53 15.69 9.07
N LEU A 117 10.90 14.76 9.80
CA LEU A 117 11.14 14.60 11.24
C LEU A 117 12.53 14.01 11.50
N LYS A 118 12.93 12.95 10.78
CA LYS A 118 14.27 12.35 10.91
C LYS A 118 15.40 13.35 10.58
N SER A 119 15.23 14.20 9.56
CA SER A 119 16.25 15.20 9.19
C SER A 119 16.39 16.34 10.21
N LYS A 120 15.30 16.72 10.90
CA LYS A 120 15.34 17.69 12.00
C LYS A 120 16.05 17.13 13.24
N VAL A 121 15.82 15.86 13.59
CA VAL A 121 16.49 15.22 14.73
C VAL A 121 17.99 15.08 14.49
N LYS A 122 18.44 14.74 13.27
CA LYS A 122 19.87 14.64 12.94
C LYS A 122 20.63 15.98 12.92
N ARG A 123 19.93 17.13 12.79
CA ARG A 123 20.54 18.47 12.76
C ARG A 123 20.54 19.20 14.11
N GLY A 124 20.03 18.55 15.16
CA GLY A 124 19.87 19.13 16.50
C GLY A 124 20.86 18.63 17.56
N ASN A 125 21.91 17.90 17.19
CA ASN A 125 22.99 17.45 18.08
C ASN A 125 24.30 18.16 17.76
#